data_AF-A0A146KCR3-F1
#
_entry.id   AF-A0A146KCR3-F1
#
_cell.length_a   1.000
_cell.length_b   1.000
_cell.length_c   1.000
_cell.angle_alpha   90.00
_cell.angle_beta   90.00
_cell.angle_gamma   90.00
#
_symmetry.space_group_name_H-M   'P 1'
#
loop_
_entity.id
_entity.type
_entity.pdbx_description
1 polymer ?
#
loop_
_entity_poly.entity_id
_entity_poly.type
_entity_poly.pdbx_seq_one_letter_code
_entity_poly.pdbx_strand_id
1 'polypeptide(L)'
;QPVSDPSIQQQLHSKIVRACEYTGKKVTLVGHSLGGICVDTYFRLNPGFDAFVHKFVAICVPFDGGGGWMMQNPIVGYNLNEKSLPRCLGRGIQQPFLSAGHNKKNGCVNQVFILKKQNFCENQIDLFKLDSIITHKKPDFYTQINLNHKAFKDQVPGCLFCVADKILKQKLVPNLLLVETISKLNQNCPSGAIEFKQGKILYDKLDIAAVVERELQQVSLAEAKFNVKASNAKWASYTWWVPHSGNEECRTYRYDENKFLVLKDGKMYVTQEFVQLLKNGQIKQSDLVDFFKAKQYYYEAANTSGPWSDPIQHMKIQQQSVHEIYSKVNEKGSLDDVLFKYNYAPYKEAVKARNIQIDFGNSGFEFYSIVGVGTNTPLHVVFSNPVSNYSELKDQQPHYVMADGDGTVLATSALADEYPDEVVVERRIAQVQHFQAVGDNNLWDDLDEFILDVKYPKSPSLSSTLFRK
;
A
#
# COMPACT_ATOMS: atom_id res chain seq x y z
N GLN A 1 6.89 13.36 1.15
CA GLN A 1 6.25 14.47 0.42
C GLN A 1 5.39 13.87 -0.69
N PRO A 2 4.25 14.49 -1.04
CA PRO A 2 3.40 14.01 -2.13
C PRO A 2 4.09 13.93 -3.49
N VAL A 3 3.76 12.95 -4.34
CA VAL A 3 4.20 13.03 -5.77
C VAL A 3 3.62 14.27 -6.46
N SER A 4 2.49 14.78 -5.99
CA SER A 4 1.87 16.04 -6.41
C SER A 4 2.50 17.28 -5.77
N ASP A 5 3.52 17.12 -4.92
CA ASP A 5 4.18 18.25 -4.27
C ASP A 5 4.80 19.17 -5.34
N PRO A 6 4.61 20.50 -5.25
CA PRO A 6 5.17 21.43 -6.22
C PRO A 6 6.67 21.29 -6.41
N SER A 7 7.42 20.96 -5.35
CA SER A 7 8.88 20.79 -5.45
C SER A 7 9.29 19.63 -6.36
N ILE A 8 8.46 18.58 -6.46
CA ILE A 8 8.69 17.45 -7.37
C ILE A 8 8.19 17.78 -8.77
N GLN A 9 6.95 18.25 -8.87
CA GLN A 9 6.26 18.47 -10.15
C GLN A 9 6.88 19.63 -10.96
N GLN A 10 7.28 20.73 -10.31
CA GLN A 10 7.95 21.83 -10.98
C GLN A 10 9.34 21.43 -11.48
N GLN A 11 10.10 20.65 -10.70
CA GLN A 11 11.40 20.15 -11.13
C GLN A 11 11.28 19.20 -12.33
N LEU A 12 10.26 18.33 -12.35
CA LEU A 12 9.99 17.46 -13.49
C LEU A 12 9.62 18.28 -14.73
N HIS A 13 8.69 19.24 -14.59
CA HIS A 13 8.29 20.14 -15.68
C HIS A 13 9.49 20.88 -16.28
N SER A 14 10.33 21.52 -15.44
CA SER A 14 11.50 22.25 -15.92
C SER A 14 12.50 21.36 -16.67
N LYS A 15 12.66 20.10 -16.26
CA LYS A 15 13.52 19.14 -16.97
C LYS A 15 12.95 18.76 -18.34
N ILE A 16 11.63 18.55 -18.41
CA ILE A 16 10.92 18.26 -19.66
C ILE A 16 11.07 19.43 -20.65
N VAL A 17 10.74 20.65 -20.22
CA VAL A 17 10.85 21.86 -21.07
C VAL A 17 12.28 22.05 -21.56
N ARG A 18 13.28 21.95 -20.67
CA ARG A 18 14.69 22.07 -21.04
C ARG A 18 15.13 21.01 -22.04
N ALA A 19 14.65 19.78 -21.92
CA ALA A 19 14.95 18.72 -22.87
C ALA A 19 14.36 19.02 -24.27
N CYS A 20 13.14 19.57 -24.31
CA CYS A 20 12.52 20.02 -25.55
C CYS A 20 13.28 21.19 -26.19
N GLU A 21 13.66 22.19 -25.41
CA GLU A 21 14.43 23.35 -25.88
C GLU A 21 15.80 22.93 -26.45
N TYR A 22 16.45 21.95 -25.82
CA TYR A 22 17.77 21.48 -26.25
C TYR A 22 17.70 20.62 -27.52
N THR A 23 16.67 19.80 -27.66
CA THR A 23 16.55 18.85 -28.79
C THR A 23 15.70 19.38 -29.94
N GLY A 24 14.88 20.40 -29.71
CA GLY A 24 13.85 20.87 -30.63
C GLY A 24 12.69 19.88 -30.81
N LYS A 25 12.58 18.85 -29.95
CA LYS A 25 11.61 17.75 -30.08
C LYS A 25 10.81 17.58 -28.79
N LYS A 26 9.57 17.10 -28.94
CA LYS A 26 8.79 16.59 -27.80
C LYS A 26 9.51 15.37 -27.19
N VAL A 27 9.37 15.15 -25.90
CA VAL A 27 9.97 14.01 -25.19
C VAL A 27 9.05 12.80 -25.16
N THR A 28 9.67 11.63 -25.08
CA THR A 28 9.04 10.39 -24.60
C THR A 28 9.34 10.24 -23.11
N LEU A 29 8.31 10.03 -22.29
CA LEU A 29 8.48 9.73 -20.87
C LEU A 29 8.38 8.23 -20.65
N VAL A 30 9.28 7.69 -19.82
CA VAL A 30 9.27 6.29 -19.39
C VAL A 30 9.16 6.27 -17.88
N GLY A 31 8.14 5.60 -17.35
CA GLY A 31 7.87 5.55 -15.92
C GLY A 31 7.71 4.11 -15.44
N HIS A 32 8.57 3.67 -14.53
CA HIS A 32 8.44 2.40 -13.83
C HIS A 32 7.83 2.58 -12.45
N SER A 33 6.92 1.69 -12.05
CA SER A 33 6.36 1.66 -10.69
C SER A 33 5.81 3.03 -10.28
N LEU A 34 6.19 3.53 -9.10
CA LEU A 34 5.82 4.87 -8.61
C LEU A 34 6.27 6.01 -9.53
N GLY A 35 7.35 5.82 -10.31
CA GLY A 35 7.77 6.79 -11.32
C GLY A 35 6.71 7.03 -12.39
N GLY A 36 5.95 6.00 -12.77
CA GLY A 36 4.81 6.16 -13.67
C GLY A 36 3.66 6.96 -13.07
N ILE A 37 3.39 6.81 -11.77
CA ILE A 37 2.40 7.65 -11.06
C ILE A 37 2.84 9.11 -11.01
N CYS A 38 4.14 9.38 -10.89
CA CYS A 38 4.69 10.73 -10.96
C CYS A 38 4.41 11.39 -12.33
N VAL A 39 4.57 10.62 -13.41
CA VAL A 39 4.29 11.06 -14.79
C VAL A 39 2.79 11.24 -15.05
N ASP A 40 1.94 10.30 -14.62
CA ASP A 40 0.47 10.43 -14.69
C ASP A 40 0.00 11.69 -13.93
N THR A 41 0.51 11.89 -12.71
CA THR A 41 0.21 13.09 -11.91
C THR A 41 0.68 14.37 -12.60
N TYR A 42 1.80 14.33 -13.33
CA TYR A 42 2.28 15.47 -14.10
C TYR A 42 1.29 15.86 -15.21
N PHE A 43 0.76 14.91 -15.97
CA PHE A 43 -0.24 15.20 -17.01
C PHE A 43 -1.51 15.82 -16.42
N ARG A 44 -1.94 15.34 -15.25
CA ARG A 44 -3.11 15.87 -14.53
C ARG A 44 -2.91 17.30 -14.04
N LEU A 45 -1.70 17.65 -13.62
CA LEU A 45 -1.39 18.97 -13.05
C LEU A 45 -0.93 20.01 -14.07
N ASN A 46 -0.60 19.60 -15.30
CA ASN A 46 -0.06 20.47 -16.34
C ASN A 46 -0.88 20.36 -17.64
N PRO A 47 -2.04 21.04 -17.72
CA PRO A 47 -2.76 21.17 -18.99
C PRO A 47 -1.83 21.72 -20.08
N GLY A 48 -1.92 21.17 -21.30
CA GLY A 48 -0.98 21.50 -22.38
C GLY A 48 0.36 20.77 -22.32
N PHE A 49 0.48 19.71 -21.50
CA PHE A 49 1.68 18.86 -21.44
C PHE A 49 2.06 18.30 -22.82
N ASP A 50 1.09 18.15 -23.70
CA ASP A 50 1.23 17.63 -25.06
C ASP A 50 2.05 18.54 -25.99
N ALA A 51 2.24 19.81 -25.62
CA ALA A 51 3.20 20.69 -26.28
C ALA A 51 4.64 20.18 -26.12
N PHE A 52 4.92 19.43 -25.05
CA PHE A 52 6.26 18.98 -24.69
C PHE A 52 6.42 17.46 -24.72
N VAL A 53 5.34 16.69 -24.55
CA VAL A 53 5.38 15.23 -24.45
C VAL A 53 4.52 14.64 -25.56
N HIS A 54 5.06 13.70 -26.32
CA HIS A 54 4.28 13.00 -27.36
C HIS A 54 3.99 11.54 -27.03
N LYS A 55 4.74 10.95 -26.07
CA LYS A 55 4.61 9.53 -25.75
C LYS A 55 4.86 9.26 -24.28
N PHE A 56 4.10 8.33 -23.70
CA PHE A 56 4.33 7.78 -22.36
C PHE A 56 4.39 6.26 -22.39
N VAL A 57 5.46 5.69 -21.86
CA VAL A 57 5.66 4.25 -21.65
C VAL A 57 5.60 3.95 -20.15
N ALA A 58 4.52 3.31 -19.71
CA ALA A 58 4.34 2.85 -18.35
C ALA A 58 4.87 1.43 -18.19
N ILE A 59 5.66 1.16 -17.15
CA ILE A 59 6.20 -0.17 -16.85
C ILE A 59 5.77 -0.56 -15.44
N CYS A 60 4.89 -1.56 -15.32
CA CYS A 60 4.46 -2.10 -14.02
C CYS A 60 3.94 -1.00 -13.06
N VAL A 61 3.19 -0.04 -13.59
CA VAL A 61 2.76 1.16 -12.86
C VAL A 61 1.51 0.85 -12.03
N PRO A 62 1.48 1.15 -10.71
CA PRO A 62 0.34 0.86 -9.85
C PRO A 62 -0.76 1.93 -9.98
N PHE A 63 -1.43 2.01 -11.13
CA PHE A 63 -2.48 3.01 -11.36
C PHE A 63 -3.65 2.89 -10.37
N ASP A 64 -3.94 1.72 -9.81
CA ASP A 64 -4.92 1.57 -8.71
C ASP A 64 -4.26 1.27 -7.34
N GLY A 65 -2.97 1.59 -7.21
CA GLY A 65 -2.17 1.31 -6.01
C GLY A 65 -1.45 -0.05 -6.04
N GLY A 66 -0.54 -0.24 -5.10
CA GLY A 66 0.20 -1.49 -4.92
C GLY A 66 -0.64 -2.56 -4.24
N GLY A 67 -0.14 -3.80 -4.21
CA GLY A 67 -0.81 -4.96 -3.62
C GLY A 67 -1.17 -4.84 -2.13
N GLY A 68 -1.90 -5.84 -1.61
CA GLY A 68 -2.36 -5.93 -0.23
C GLY A 68 -1.28 -5.72 0.83
N TRP A 69 -0.02 -6.08 0.56
CA TRP A 69 1.11 -5.81 1.47
C TRP A 69 1.25 -4.32 1.85
N MET A 70 0.78 -3.41 1.00
CA MET A 70 0.76 -1.97 1.28
C MET A 70 -0.26 -1.59 2.35
N MET A 71 -1.36 -2.34 2.44
CA MET A 71 -2.43 -2.14 3.42
C MET A 71 -1.98 -2.50 4.84
N GLN A 72 -1.16 -3.55 4.98
CA GLN A 72 -0.71 -3.99 6.30
C GLN A 72 0.38 -3.10 6.89
N ASN A 73 1.09 -2.34 6.06
CA ASN A 73 2.30 -1.62 6.45
C ASN A 73 2.07 -0.65 7.63
N PRO A 74 1.00 0.19 7.66
CA PRO A 74 0.61 0.93 8.87
C PRO A 74 0.41 0.09 10.13
N ILE A 75 -0.10 -1.13 9.97
CA ILE A 75 -0.55 -1.99 11.06
C ILE A 75 0.66 -2.69 11.69
N VAL A 76 1.31 -3.58 10.93
CA VAL A 76 2.39 -4.47 11.40
C VAL A 76 3.77 -4.13 10.81
N GLY A 77 3.85 -3.14 9.92
CA GLY A 77 5.06 -2.85 9.15
C GLY A 77 5.27 -3.78 7.96
N TYR A 78 6.38 -3.57 7.26
CA TYR A 78 6.87 -4.43 6.19
C TYR A 78 8.40 -4.36 6.14
N ASN A 79 9.04 -5.49 5.84
CA ASN A 79 10.50 -5.62 5.80
C ASN A 79 11.04 -6.15 4.48
N LEU A 80 10.24 -6.20 3.40
CA LEU A 80 10.67 -6.72 2.10
C LEU A 80 11.24 -8.15 2.14
N ASN A 81 10.84 -8.95 3.15
CA ASN A 81 11.42 -10.28 3.38
C ASN A 81 12.95 -10.25 3.63
N GLU A 82 13.50 -9.09 4.00
CA GLU A 82 14.89 -8.92 4.38
C GLU A 82 15.10 -9.52 5.78
N LYS A 83 15.75 -10.69 5.81
CA LYS A 83 15.99 -11.46 7.03
C LYS A 83 16.90 -10.74 8.01
N SER A 84 17.76 -9.83 7.54
CA SER A 84 18.67 -9.05 8.38
C SER A 84 18.02 -7.85 9.07
N LEU A 85 16.82 -7.42 8.63
CA LEU A 85 16.10 -6.26 9.20
C LEU A 85 14.61 -6.59 9.41
N PRO A 86 14.28 -7.50 10.35
CA PRO A 86 13.03 -8.22 10.34
C PRO A 86 11.74 -7.39 10.33
N ARG A 87 11.69 -6.18 10.91
CA ARG A 87 10.37 -5.56 11.24
C ARG A 87 10.24 -4.02 11.22
N CYS A 88 11.18 -3.23 10.67
CA CYS A 88 11.08 -1.76 10.81
C CYS A 88 11.30 -0.88 9.58
N LEU A 89 11.64 -1.40 8.40
CA LEU A 89 11.98 -0.52 7.27
C LEU A 89 10.77 0.23 6.68
N GLY A 90 9.55 -0.31 6.78
CA GLY A 90 8.39 0.21 6.05
C GLY A 90 7.36 1.04 6.81
N ARG A 91 7.25 0.92 8.15
CA ARG A 91 6.06 1.40 8.88
C ARG A 91 5.95 2.93 8.79
N GLY A 92 4.99 3.40 7.99
CA GLY A 92 4.72 4.82 7.78
C GLY A 92 5.47 5.53 6.63
N ILE A 93 6.40 4.87 5.91
CA ILE A 93 7.29 5.54 4.93
C ILE A 93 6.71 5.67 3.50
N GLN A 94 5.66 4.92 3.13
CA GLN A 94 5.24 4.84 1.70
C GLN A 94 3.74 5.05 1.43
N GLN A 95 2.95 5.44 2.43
CA GLN A 95 1.50 5.22 2.36
C GLN A 95 0.70 5.99 1.29
N PRO A 96 0.88 7.28 1.02
CA PRO A 96 -0.15 8.01 0.26
C PRO A 96 -0.11 7.77 -1.25
N PHE A 97 1.03 7.34 -1.79
CA PHE A 97 1.27 7.38 -3.25
C PHE A 97 0.98 6.06 -3.93
N LEU A 98 1.21 4.97 -3.22
CA LEU A 98 0.95 3.63 -3.73
C LEU A 98 -0.44 3.13 -3.31
N SER A 99 -1.30 3.99 -2.78
CA SER A 99 -2.58 3.56 -2.20
C SER A 99 -3.77 4.45 -2.53
N ALA A 100 -3.53 5.71 -2.89
CA ALA A 100 -4.55 6.55 -3.52
C ALA A 100 -4.71 6.09 -4.97
N GLY A 101 -5.58 5.13 -5.26
CA GLY A 101 -5.97 4.78 -6.64
C GLY A 101 -6.73 5.93 -7.32
N HIS A 102 -6.91 5.84 -8.64
CA HIS A 102 -7.86 6.70 -9.36
C HIS A 102 -9.28 6.49 -8.80
N ASN A 103 -10.04 7.58 -8.56
CA ASN A 103 -11.34 7.47 -7.90
C ASN A 103 -12.40 8.35 -8.56
N LYS A 104 -13.03 7.79 -9.60
CA LYS A 104 -14.47 7.93 -9.89
C LYS A 104 -15.17 6.67 -10.43
N LYS A 105 -14.47 5.68 -11.00
CA LYS A 105 -15.13 4.50 -11.60
C LYS A 105 -14.74 3.14 -11.03
N ASN A 106 -13.52 2.97 -10.51
CA ASN A 106 -13.00 1.63 -10.27
C ASN A 106 -12.52 1.31 -8.85
N GLY A 107 -12.18 2.29 -8.00
CA GLY A 107 -11.81 2.15 -6.57
C GLY A 107 -10.69 1.14 -6.24
N CYS A 108 -9.89 1.40 -5.20
CA CYS A 108 -8.79 0.51 -4.83
C CYS A 108 -9.29 -0.93 -4.54
N VAL A 109 -8.76 -1.90 -5.28
CA VAL A 109 -9.21 -3.31 -5.22
C VAL A 109 -8.90 -3.98 -3.87
N ASN A 110 -7.88 -3.48 -3.17
CA ASN A 110 -7.31 -4.15 -2.01
C ASN A 110 -8.08 -3.82 -0.74
N GLN A 111 -8.17 -4.81 0.14
CA GLN A 111 -8.94 -4.71 1.38
C GLN A 111 -8.18 -5.34 2.54
N VAL A 112 -8.43 -4.82 3.74
CA VAL A 112 -8.04 -5.44 5.01
C VAL A 112 -9.27 -6.08 5.62
N PHE A 113 -9.19 -7.37 5.92
CA PHE A 113 -10.22 -8.11 6.63
C PHE A 113 -9.75 -8.41 8.04
N ILE A 114 -10.60 -8.10 9.02
CA ILE A 114 -10.35 -8.42 10.43
C ILE A 114 -11.56 -9.12 11.04
N LEU A 115 -11.32 -9.94 12.05
CA LEU A 115 -12.37 -10.55 12.87
C LEU A 115 -12.54 -9.77 14.17
N LYS A 116 -13.69 -9.11 14.34
CA LYS A 116 -14.04 -8.41 15.57
C LYS A 116 -14.77 -9.35 16.52
N LYS A 117 -14.27 -9.51 17.76
CA LYS A 117 -15.01 -10.21 18.83
C LYS A 117 -16.33 -9.48 19.15
N GLN A 118 -17.28 -10.18 19.78
CA GLN A 118 -18.56 -9.57 20.16
C GLN A 118 -18.42 -8.33 21.07
N ASN A 119 -17.38 -8.29 21.90
CA ASN A 119 -17.04 -7.19 22.80
C ASN A 119 -15.95 -6.25 22.22
N PHE A 120 -15.82 -6.16 20.90
CA PHE A 120 -14.81 -5.33 20.25
C PHE A 120 -14.93 -3.86 20.68
N CYS A 121 -13.82 -3.28 21.14
CA CYS A 121 -13.73 -1.88 21.51
C CYS A 121 -13.23 -1.06 20.32
N GLU A 122 -14.12 -0.23 19.76
CA GLU A 122 -13.78 0.73 18.70
C GLU A 122 -12.94 1.90 19.19
N ASN A 123 -12.90 2.14 20.50
CA ASN A 123 -12.21 3.26 21.09
C ASN A 123 -10.74 2.92 21.30
N GLN A 124 -9.88 3.81 20.83
CA GLN A 124 -8.46 3.76 21.12
C GLN A 124 -8.24 3.93 22.63
N ILE A 125 -7.32 3.14 23.19
CA ILE A 125 -6.87 3.32 24.57
C ILE A 125 -6.06 4.63 24.64
N ASP A 126 -6.52 5.56 25.47
CA ASP A 126 -5.82 6.83 25.74
C ASP A 126 -4.96 6.68 27.00
N LEU A 127 -3.66 6.43 26.81
CA LEU A 127 -2.77 6.15 27.92
C LEU A 127 -2.53 7.38 28.80
N PHE A 128 -2.79 8.60 28.30
CA PHE A 128 -2.76 9.81 29.14
C PHE A 128 -3.92 9.85 30.13
N LYS A 129 -5.10 9.38 29.74
CA LYS A 129 -6.24 9.26 30.66
C LYS A 129 -5.99 8.18 31.71
N LEU A 130 -5.35 7.08 31.33
CA LEU A 130 -4.95 6.04 32.28
C LEU A 130 -3.89 6.57 33.25
N ASP A 131 -2.92 7.34 32.73
CA ASP A 131 -1.87 7.99 33.51
C ASP A 131 -2.45 8.92 34.57
N SER A 132 -3.41 9.78 34.22
CA SER A 132 -4.00 10.72 35.17
C SER A 132 -4.73 10.00 36.32
N ILE A 133 -5.36 8.86 36.07
CA ILE A 133 -6.01 8.04 37.09
C ILE A 133 -4.98 7.41 38.05
N ILE A 134 -3.87 6.89 37.51
CA ILE A 134 -2.87 6.14 38.29
C ILE A 134 -1.90 7.07 39.03
N THR A 135 -1.55 8.22 38.45
CA THR A 135 -0.41 9.03 38.87
C THR A 135 -0.71 10.16 39.84
N HIS A 136 -1.93 10.27 40.39
CA HIS A 136 -2.28 11.29 41.39
C HIS A 136 -1.31 11.38 42.61
N LYS A 137 -0.39 10.43 42.79
CA LYS A 137 0.67 10.45 43.82
C LYS A 137 2.10 10.13 43.31
N LYS A 138 2.36 10.07 42.01
CA LYS A 138 3.69 9.71 41.46
C LYS A 138 4.52 10.95 41.09
N PRO A 139 5.87 10.89 41.19
CA PRO A 139 6.75 11.98 40.75
C PRO A 139 6.63 12.21 39.23
N ASP A 140 6.75 13.46 38.80
CA ASP A 140 6.84 13.82 37.37
C ASP A 140 8.20 13.37 36.82
N PHE A 141 8.23 12.24 36.11
CA PHE A 141 9.45 11.65 35.57
C PHE A 141 10.09 12.54 34.49
N TYR A 142 9.35 13.47 33.87
CA TYR A 142 9.94 14.42 32.92
C TYR A 142 11.04 15.25 33.57
N THR A 143 10.87 15.63 34.84
CA THR A 143 11.87 16.41 35.59
C THR A 143 13.09 15.59 35.99
N GLN A 144 13.00 14.27 35.90
CA GLN A 144 14.03 13.32 36.30
C GLN A 144 14.95 12.91 35.15
N ILE A 145 14.68 13.37 33.93
CA ILE A 145 15.42 12.97 32.73
C ILE A 145 16.16 14.19 32.18
N ASN A 146 17.45 14.04 31.91
CA ASN A 146 18.31 15.06 31.35
C ASN A 146 18.87 14.59 30.00
N LEU A 147 18.90 15.50 29.01
CA LEU A 147 19.47 15.25 27.69
C LEU A 147 20.79 15.99 27.57
N ASN A 148 21.86 15.26 27.26
CA ASN A 148 23.21 15.77 27.18
C ASN A 148 23.71 15.73 25.73
N HIS A 149 23.52 16.82 25.00
CA HIS A 149 24.02 16.97 23.63
C HIS A 149 25.55 16.86 23.54
N LYS A 150 26.30 17.16 24.62
CA LYS A 150 27.77 17.06 24.61
C LYS A 150 28.26 15.63 24.49
N ALA A 151 27.43 14.63 24.80
CA ALA A 151 27.75 13.22 24.61
C ALA A 151 28.06 12.86 23.13
N PHE A 152 27.62 13.68 22.18
CA PHE A 152 27.85 13.49 20.74
C PHE A 152 29.16 14.11 20.22
N LYS A 153 29.98 14.78 21.04
CA LYS A 153 31.29 15.34 20.65
C LYS A 153 31.23 16.13 19.33
N ASP A 154 30.33 17.11 19.26
CA ASP A 154 30.08 17.97 18.09
C ASP A 154 29.50 17.27 16.84
N GLN A 155 29.14 15.99 16.93
CA GLN A 155 28.40 15.30 15.88
C GLN A 155 26.90 15.62 15.95
N VAL A 156 26.22 15.46 14.80
CA VAL A 156 24.76 15.55 14.73
C VAL A 156 24.15 14.43 15.58
N PRO A 157 23.21 14.73 16.50
CA PRO A 157 22.57 13.70 17.30
C PRO A 157 21.84 12.65 16.45
N GLY A 158 21.87 11.39 16.91
CA GLY A 158 21.16 10.29 16.25
C GLY A 158 19.64 10.45 16.31
N CYS A 159 18.92 9.79 15.39
CA CYS A 159 17.47 9.91 15.27
C CYS A 159 16.71 9.59 16.57
N LEU A 160 17.12 8.55 17.30
CA LEU A 160 16.46 8.12 18.55
C LEU A 160 16.66 9.13 19.69
N PHE A 161 17.80 9.81 19.73
CA PHE A 161 18.01 10.93 20.65
C PHE A 161 17.09 12.10 20.31
N CYS A 162 16.97 12.46 19.02
CA CYS A 162 16.05 13.50 18.57
C CYS A 162 14.58 13.15 18.88
N VAL A 163 14.20 11.87 18.80
CA VAL A 163 12.87 11.40 19.22
C VAL A 163 12.69 11.59 20.73
N ALA A 164 13.67 11.18 21.55
CA ALA A 164 13.63 11.37 23.00
C ALA A 164 13.50 12.86 23.38
N ASP A 165 14.28 13.73 22.72
CA ASP A 165 14.21 15.18 22.87
C ASP A 165 12.82 15.73 22.55
N LYS A 166 12.24 15.29 21.44
CA LYS A 166 10.88 15.67 21.07
C LYS A 166 9.83 15.19 22.07
N ILE A 167 9.93 13.94 22.55
CA ILE A 167 9.03 13.38 23.57
C ILE A 167 9.08 14.22 24.84
N LEU A 168 10.28 14.54 25.33
CA LEU A 168 10.47 15.30 26.57
C LEU A 168 9.97 16.74 26.46
N LYS A 169 10.29 17.43 25.35
CA LYS A 169 9.87 18.82 25.11
C LYS A 169 8.36 18.97 24.93
N GLN A 170 7.73 18.02 24.23
CA GLN A 170 6.31 18.10 23.86
C GLN A 170 5.40 17.23 24.73
N LYS A 171 5.95 16.53 25.71
CA LYS A 171 5.24 15.59 26.61
C LYS A 171 4.39 14.56 25.86
N LEU A 172 4.99 13.92 24.84
CA LEU A 172 4.25 13.05 23.90
C LEU A 172 3.93 11.65 24.44
N VAL A 173 4.43 11.29 25.63
CA VAL A 173 4.24 9.97 26.25
C VAL A 173 3.74 10.17 27.69
N PRO A 174 2.80 9.38 28.22
CA PRO A 174 2.37 9.52 29.61
C PRO A 174 3.51 9.22 30.59
N ASN A 175 3.41 9.77 31.80
CA ASN A 175 4.40 9.61 32.84
C ASN A 175 4.63 8.12 33.19
N LEU A 176 3.56 7.29 33.19
CA LEU A 176 3.64 5.85 33.47
C LEU A 176 4.53 5.07 32.49
N LEU A 177 4.68 5.54 31.24
CA LEU A 177 5.50 4.89 30.20
C LEU A 177 6.80 5.63 29.91
N LEU A 178 6.99 6.83 30.46
CA LEU A 178 8.07 7.71 30.07
C LEU A 178 9.44 7.08 30.35
N VAL A 179 9.62 6.50 31.54
CA VAL A 179 10.88 5.85 31.91
C VAL A 179 11.22 4.72 30.96
N GLU A 180 10.30 3.77 30.77
CA GLU A 180 10.50 2.63 29.86
C GLU A 180 10.80 3.11 28.42
N THR A 181 10.04 4.10 27.94
CA THR A 181 10.19 4.64 26.58
C THR A 181 11.54 5.29 26.37
N ILE A 182 11.95 6.16 27.29
CA ILE A 182 13.23 6.86 27.20
C ILE A 182 14.39 5.89 27.41
N SER A 183 14.24 4.88 28.27
CA SER A 183 15.22 3.81 28.42
C SER A 183 15.43 3.03 27.11
N LYS A 184 14.36 2.69 26.37
CA LYS A 184 14.46 2.06 25.04
C LYS A 184 15.23 2.93 24.04
N LEU A 185 14.94 4.23 24.00
CA LEU A 185 15.62 5.17 23.09
C LEU A 185 17.10 5.38 23.46
N ASN A 186 17.44 5.35 24.75
CA ASN A 186 18.80 5.55 25.23
C ASN A 186 19.77 4.43 24.81
N GLN A 187 19.28 3.21 24.57
CA GLN A 187 20.13 2.04 24.26
C GLN A 187 20.98 2.21 22.99
N ASN A 188 20.53 3.05 22.06
CA ASN A 188 21.22 3.35 20.81
C ASN A 188 21.84 4.76 20.82
N CYS A 189 21.88 5.41 21.99
CA CYS A 189 22.55 6.69 22.17
C CYS A 189 23.96 6.49 22.78
N PRO A 190 24.91 7.40 22.55
CA PRO A 190 26.19 7.39 23.26
C PRO A 190 25.99 7.41 24.78
N SER A 191 26.90 6.79 25.52
CA SER A 191 26.87 6.79 26.99
C SER A 191 26.78 8.22 27.53
N GLY A 192 25.85 8.44 28.47
CA GLY A 192 25.62 9.75 29.07
C GLY A 192 24.80 10.72 28.22
N ALA A 193 24.35 10.33 27.02
CA ALA A 193 23.45 11.17 26.21
C ALA A 193 22.10 11.39 26.90
N ILE A 194 21.56 10.38 27.58
CA ILE A 194 20.34 10.50 28.39
C ILE A 194 20.66 10.04 29.81
N GLU A 195 20.38 10.91 30.77
CA GLU A 195 20.69 10.71 32.19
C GLU A 195 19.41 10.75 33.03
N PHE A 196 19.30 9.85 34.00
CA PHE A 196 18.21 9.82 34.98
C PHE A 196 18.73 10.31 36.34
N LYS A 197 18.07 11.31 36.94
CA LYS A 197 18.51 11.96 38.19
C LYS A 197 18.48 11.03 39.41
N GLN A 198 17.58 10.06 39.46
CA GLN A 198 17.45 9.12 40.58
C GLN A 198 17.99 7.73 40.23
N GLY A 199 19.31 7.56 40.33
CA GLY A 199 19.99 6.26 40.35
C GLY A 199 19.93 5.46 39.04
N LYS A 200 20.85 4.50 38.89
CA LYS A 200 20.83 3.55 37.77
C LYS A 200 19.48 2.84 37.75
N ILE A 201 18.63 3.17 36.79
CA ILE A 201 17.49 2.31 36.49
C ILE A 201 18.10 1.06 35.85
N LEU A 202 18.16 0.00 36.65
CA LEU A 202 18.52 -1.34 36.21
C LEU A 202 17.48 -1.76 35.20
N TYR A 203 17.88 -1.76 33.94
CA TYR A 203 17.28 -2.65 32.97
C TYR A 203 18.38 -3.55 32.46
N ASP A 204 18.10 -4.84 32.47
CA ASP A 204 18.71 -5.78 31.54
C ASP A 204 18.70 -5.08 30.17
N LYS A 205 19.85 -5.06 29.48
CA LYS A 205 19.92 -4.60 28.09
C LYS A 205 18.68 -5.17 27.40
N LEU A 206 17.80 -4.34 26.82
CA LEU A 206 16.81 -4.93 25.91
C LEU A 206 17.69 -5.63 24.88
N ASP A 207 17.53 -6.94 24.83
CA ASP A 207 18.15 -7.69 23.78
C ASP A 207 17.47 -7.20 22.51
N ILE A 208 18.22 -6.43 21.71
CA ILE A 208 17.73 -5.97 20.41
C ILE A 208 17.32 -7.22 19.61
N ALA A 209 17.97 -8.38 19.80
CA ALA A 209 17.50 -9.64 19.25
C ALA A 209 16.07 -9.94 19.70
N ALA A 210 15.74 -9.91 21.00
CA ALA A 210 14.38 -10.17 21.50
C ALA A 210 13.30 -9.17 21.02
N VAL A 211 13.65 -7.90 20.77
CA VAL A 211 12.73 -6.89 20.19
C VAL A 211 12.55 -7.10 18.69
N VAL A 212 13.62 -7.46 18.00
CA VAL A 212 13.65 -7.78 16.57
C VAL A 212 12.99 -9.14 16.28
N GLU A 213 13.00 -10.04 17.25
CA GLU A 213 12.43 -11.39 17.27
C GLU A 213 10.99 -11.46 17.78
N ARG A 214 10.27 -10.35 17.99
CA ARG A 214 8.84 -10.43 18.38
C ARG A 214 8.05 -11.12 17.26
N GLU A 215 7.98 -12.46 17.30
CA GLU A 215 7.31 -13.28 16.29
C GLU A 215 5.84 -12.87 16.24
N LEU A 216 5.38 -12.56 15.04
CA LEU A 216 3.97 -12.26 14.84
C LEU A 216 3.27 -13.60 15.02
N GLN A 217 2.20 -13.60 15.81
CA GLN A 217 1.49 -14.83 16.11
C GLN A 217 0.91 -15.39 14.81
N GLN A 218 1.39 -16.57 14.44
CA GLN A 218 0.84 -17.35 13.34
C GLN A 218 -0.10 -18.40 13.94
N VAL A 219 -1.39 -18.27 13.65
CA VAL A 219 -2.38 -19.27 14.03
C VAL A 219 -2.61 -20.24 12.88
N SER A 220 -2.81 -21.52 13.18
CA SER A 220 -3.21 -22.49 12.16
C SER A 220 -4.62 -22.19 11.66
N LEU A 221 -4.98 -22.62 10.44
CA LEU A 221 -6.35 -22.44 9.94
C LEU A 221 -7.41 -23.12 10.83
N ALA A 222 -7.06 -24.27 11.43
CA ALA A 222 -7.94 -24.97 12.37
C ALA A 222 -8.16 -24.18 13.66
N GLU A 223 -7.09 -23.62 14.22
CA GLU A 223 -7.13 -22.77 15.40
C GLU A 223 -7.90 -21.47 15.14
N ALA A 224 -7.65 -20.80 14.01
CA ALA A 224 -8.39 -19.62 13.61
C ALA A 224 -9.91 -19.90 13.53
N LYS A 225 -10.31 -21.02 12.90
CA LYS A 225 -11.72 -21.45 12.84
C LYS A 225 -12.30 -21.73 14.23
N PHE A 226 -11.52 -22.37 15.11
CA PHE A 226 -11.93 -22.60 16.50
C PHE A 226 -12.14 -21.28 17.25
N ASN A 227 -11.18 -20.35 17.17
CA ASN A 227 -11.24 -19.05 17.83
C ASN A 227 -12.42 -18.22 17.34
N VAL A 228 -12.69 -18.19 16.03
CA VAL A 228 -13.86 -17.52 15.44
C VAL A 228 -15.16 -18.05 16.05
N LYS A 229 -15.32 -19.38 16.12
CA LYS A 229 -16.51 -20.02 16.68
C LYS A 229 -16.64 -19.73 18.18
N ALA A 230 -15.53 -19.79 18.93
CA ALA A 230 -15.50 -19.58 20.37
C ALA A 230 -15.83 -18.13 20.76
N SER A 231 -15.41 -17.15 19.95
CA SER A 231 -15.59 -15.72 20.27
C SER A 231 -16.80 -15.07 19.60
N ASN A 232 -17.57 -15.84 18.81
CA ASN A 232 -18.66 -15.33 17.96
C ASN A 232 -18.22 -14.11 17.13
N ALA A 233 -16.99 -14.17 16.59
CA ALA A 233 -16.41 -13.02 15.89
C ALA A 233 -17.03 -12.81 14.51
N LYS A 234 -17.07 -11.54 14.08
CA LYS A 234 -17.63 -11.14 12.80
C LYS A 234 -16.58 -10.47 11.93
N TRP A 235 -16.62 -10.75 10.63
CA TRP A 235 -15.77 -10.10 9.65
C TRP A 235 -16.13 -8.61 9.50
N ALA A 236 -15.10 -7.78 9.41
CA ALA A 236 -15.16 -6.41 8.93
C ALA A 236 -14.15 -6.25 7.79
N SER A 237 -14.51 -5.44 6.79
CA SER A 237 -13.66 -5.14 5.62
C SER A 237 -13.33 -3.65 5.59
N TYR A 238 -12.09 -3.32 5.23
CA TYR A 238 -11.57 -1.96 5.17
C TYR A 238 -10.87 -1.70 3.84
N THR A 239 -11.20 -0.58 3.21
CA THR A 239 -10.64 -0.12 1.93
C THR A 239 -10.18 1.34 2.03
N TRP A 240 -9.47 1.86 1.04
CA TRP A 240 -9.03 3.26 0.91
C TRP A 240 -10.17 4.29 0.71
N TRP A 241 -11.41 3.90 0.99
CA TRP A 241 -12.58 4.74 0.88
C TRP A 241 -12.63 5.88 1.90
N VAL A 242 -13.24 7.01 1.52
CA VAL A 242 -13.45 8.20 2.36
C VAL A 242 -14.90 8.66 2.23
N PRO A 243 -15.74 8.56 3.28
CA PRO A 243 -17.14 8.96 3.20
C PRO A 243 -17.39 10.46 2.93
N HIS A 244 -16.42 11.33 3.24
CA HIS A 244 -16.65 12.76 3.42
C HIS A 244 -16.16 13.65 2.26
N SER A 245 -15.79 13.09 1.10
CA SER A 245 -15.24 13.88 -0.02
C SER A 245 -16.19 14.08 -1.21
N GLY A 246 -17.48 13.77 -1.08
CA GLY A 246 -18.46 13.91 -2.17
C GLY A 246 -18.29 12.90 -3.32
N ASN A 247 -17.35 11.96 -3.19
CA ASN A 247 -17.24 10.76 -4.02
C ASN A 247 -17.74 9.59 -3.18
N GLU A 248 -19.06 9.41 -3.11
CA GLU A 248 -19.72 8.39 -2.28
C GLU A 248 -19.62 6.97 -2.86
N GLU A 249 -19.19 6.84 -4.12
CA GLU A 249 -19.12 5.56 -4.81
C GLU A 249 -17.90 4.75 -4.34
N CYS A 250 -18.16 3.84 -3.40
CA CYS A 250 -17.30 2.68 -3.19
C CYS A 250 -17.37 1.80 -4.45
N ARG A 251 -16.23 1.20 -4.86
CA ARG A 251 -16.28 0.05 -5.77
C ARG A 251 -17.11 -1.03 -5.10
N THR A 252 -18.38 -1.13 -5.47
CA THR A 252 -19.18 -2.29 -5.11
C THR A 252 -18.55 -3.48 -5.82
N TYR A 253 -18.32 -4.57 -5.09
CA TYR A 253 -17.87 -5.82 -5.71
C TYR A 253 -19.00 -6.32 -6.60
N ARG A 254 -18.97 -5.94 -7.87
CA ARG A 254 -20.02 -6.25 -8.85
C ARG A 254 -19.55 -7.41 -9.71
N TYR A 255 -19.72 -8.61 -9.14
CA TYR A 255 -19.49 -9.86 -9.87
C TYR A 255 -20.37 -9.97 -11.13
N ASP A 256 -21.47 -9.21 -11.17
CA ASP A 256 -22.45 -9.10 -12.26
C ASP A 256 -22.03 -8.18 -13.42
N GLU A 257 -21.01 -7.34 -13.25
CA GLU A 257 -20.54 -6.40 -14.28
C GLU A 257 -19.35 -6.94 -15.10
N ASN A 258 -18.92 -8.17 -14.83
CA ASN A 258 -17.84 -8.81 -15.56
C ASN A 258 -18.40 -9.71 -16.66
N LYS A 259 -18.08 -9.45 -17.93
CA LYS A 259 -18.61 -10.25 -19.06
C LYS A 259 -18.18 -11.73 -19.06
N PHE A 260 -17.19 -12.10 -18.25
CA PHE A 260 -16.66 -13.46 -18.16
C PHE A 260 -17.20 -14.26 -16.98
N LEU A 261 -17.95 -13.63 -16.08
CA LEU A 261 -18.50 -14.27 -14.88
C LEU A 261 -19.99 -13.96 -14.72
N VAL A 262 -20.74 -14.96 -14.25
CA VAL A 262 -22.13 -14.80 -13.86
C VAL A 262 -22.32 -15.42 -12.48
N LEU A 263 -22.97 -14.68 -11.59
CA LEU A 263 -23.39 -15.19 -10.29
C LEU A 263 -24.79 -15.83 -10.43
N LYS A 264 -24.91 -17.12 -10.11
CA LYS A 264 -26.19 -17.85 -10.10
C LYS A 264 -26.28 -18.72 -8.84
N ASP A 265 -27.39 -18.63 -8.11
CA ASP A 265 -27.62 -19.43 -6.90
C ASP A 265 -26.48 -19.33 -5.86
N GLY A 266 -25.89 -18.13 -5.72
CA GLY A 266 -24.76 -17.88 -4.81
C GLY A 266 -23.42 -18.49 -5.24
N LYS A 267 -23.35 -19.06 -6.45
CA LYS A 267 -22.12 -19.62 -7.03
C LYS A 267 -21.71 -18.82 -8.27
N MET A 268 -20.41 -18.68 -8.43
CA MET A 268 -19.82 -18.00 -9.57
C MET A 268 -19.58 -19.00 -10.70
N TYR A 269 -20.06 -18.66 -11.89
CA TYR A 269 -19.90 -19.46 -13.10
C TYR A 269 -19.17 -18.64 -14.15
N VAL A 270 -18.34 -19.33 -14.92
CA VAL A 270 -17.68 -18.78 -16.09
C VAL A 270 -18.68 -18.71 -17.25
N THR A 271 -18.70 -17.59 -17.99
CA THR A 271 -19.59 -17.44 -19.14
C THR A 271 -19.11 -18.26 -20.34
N GLN A 272 -20.03 -18.65 -21.22
CA GLN A 272 -19.66 -19.31 -22.49
C GLN A 272 -18.74 -18.44 -23.35
N GLU A 273 -18.90 -17.11 -23.28
CA GLU A 273 -18.01 -16.15 -23.95
C GLU A 273 -16.56 -16.30 -23.48
N PHE A 274 -16.33 -16.40 -22.17
CA PHE A 274 -14.98 -16.65 -21.64
C PHE A 274 -14.43 -18.00 -22.09
N VAL A 275 -15.24 -19.06 -22.04
CA VAL A 275 -14.82 -20.39 -22.51
C VAL A 275 -14.39 -20.35 -23.98
N GLN A 276 -15.11 -19.62 -24.82
CA GLN A 276 -14.74 -19.46 -26.24
C GLN A 276 -13.47 -18.62 -26.41
N LEU A 277 -13.32 -17.55 -25.64
CA LEU A 277 -12.10 -16.74 -25.64
C LEU A 277 -10.87 -17.56 -25.25
N LEU A 278 -10.97 -18.40 -24.21
CA LEU A 278 -9.90 -19.33 -23.82
C LEU A 278 -9.55 -20.34 -24.92
N LYS A 279 -10.55 -20.83 -25.67
CA LYS A 279 -10.35 -21.77 -26.78
C LYS A 279 -9.66 -21.13 -27.98
N ASN A 280 -10.04 -19.90 -28.31
CA ASN A 280 -9.54 -19.18 -29.48
C ASN A 280 -8.15 -18.55 -29.25
N GLY A 281 -7.72 -18.41 -27.99
CA GLY A 281 -6.35 -18.09 -27.61
C GLY A 281 -5.92 -16.64 -27.83
N GLN A 282 -6.86 -15.72 -28.08
CA GLN A 282 -6.58 -14.30 -28.27
C GLN A 282 -7.54 -13.44 -27.44
N ILE A 283 -6.99 -12.67 -26.52
CA ILE A 283 -7.71 -11.66 -25.74
C ILE A 283 -7.51 -10.32 -26.41
N LYS A 284 -8.61 -9.64 -26.72
CA LYS A 284 -8.55 -8.27 -27.25
C LYS A 284 -8.03 -7.33 -26.16
N GLN A 285 -7.34 -6.27 -26.54
CA GLN A 285 -6.86 -5.25 -25.59
C GLN A 285 -8.01 -4.67 -24.75
N SER A 286 -9.18 -4.48 -25.35
CA SER A 286 -10.43 -4.06 -24.69
C SER A 286 -10.91 -5.02 -23.60
N ASP A 287 -10.49 -6.29 -23.66
CA ASP A 287 -10.99 -7.36 -22.81
C ASP A 287 -10.03 -7.71 -21.66
N LEU A 288 -8.80 -7.16 -21.69
CA LEU A 288 -7.75 -7.46 -20.70
C LEU A 288 -8.20 -7.13 -19.28
N VAL A 289 -8.85 -5.98 -19.08
CA VAL A 289 -9.34 -5.54 -17.76
C VAL A 289 -10.34 -6.55 -17.20
N ASP A 290 -11.36 -6.93 -17.98
CA ASP A 290 -12.38 -7.89 -17.54
C ASP A 290 -11.78 -9.28 -17.30
N PHE A 291 -10.80 -9.68 -18.12
CA PHE A 291 -10.12 -10.96 -17.97
C PHE A 291 -9.39 -11.03 -16.63
N PHE A 292 -8.55 -10.04 -16.31
CA PHE A 292 -7.79 -10.03 -15.05
C PHE A 292 -8.69 -9.80 -13.84
N LYS A 293 -9.78 -9.04 -13.96
CA LYS A 293 -10.82 -8.96 -12.93
C LYS A 293 -11.46 -10.33 -12.67
N ALA A 294 -11.79 -11.09 -13.71
CA ALA A 294 -12.37 -12.42 -13.56
C ALA A 294 -11.39 -13.40 -12.91
N LYS A 295 -10.11 -13.38 -13.33
CA LYS A 295 -9.05 -14.18 -12.73
C LYS A 295 -8.85 -13.84 -11.25
N GLN A 296 -8.92 -12.56 -10.90
CA GLN A 296 -8.85 -12.12 -9.51
C GLN A 296 -10.01 -12.68 -8.67
N TYR A 297 -11.25 -12.56 -9.15
CA TYR A 297 -12.43 -13.09 -8.44
C TYR A 297 -12.35 -14.61 -8.27
N TYR A 298 -11.81 -15.33 -9.26
CA TYR A 298 -11.53 -16.76 -9.12
C TYR A 298 -10.59 -17.05 -7.96
N TYR A 299 -9.48 -16.31 -7.82
CA TYR A 299 -8.54 -16.49 -6.71
C TYR A 299 -9.16 -16.17 -5.34
N GLU A 300 -9.98 -15.13 -5.26
CA GLU A 300 -10.75 -14.79 -4.06
C GLU A 300 -11.67 -15.96 -3.65
N ALA A 301 -12.47 -16.49 -4.60
CA ALA A 301 -13.40 -17.58 -4.33
C ALA A 301 -12.70 -18.91 -3.98
N ALA A 302 -11.48 -19.12 -4.48
CA ALA A 302 -10.66 -20.27 -4.13
C ALA A 302 -9.98 -20.13 -2.76
N ASN A 303 -9.99 -18.93 -2.15
CA ASN A 303 -9.27 -18.68 -0.91
C ASN A 303 -9.98 -19.28 0.31
N THR A 304 -9.21 -19.94 1.19
CA THR A 304 -9.75 -20.65 2.36
C THR A 304 -9.77 -19.84 3.65
N SER A 305 -9.09 -18.70 3.66
CA SER A 305 -9.02 -17.76 4.79
C SER A 305 -10.00 -16.62 4.54
N GLY A 306 -10.62 -16.00 5.54
CA GLY A 306 -11.51 -14.84 5.28
C GLY A 306 -12.96 -15.20 4.93
N PRO A 307 -13.76 -14.23 4.43
CA PRO A 307 -15.19 -14.38 4.23
C PRO A 307 -15.60 -15.00 2.87
N TRP A 308 -14.65 -15.41 2.02
CA TRP A 308 -14.96 -15.85 0.65
C TRP A 308 -15.59 -17.24 0.54
N SER A 309 -15.68 -18.00 1.64
CA SER A 309 -16.44 -19.27 1.66
C SER A 309 -17.93 -19.09 1.38
N ASP A 310 -18.46 -17.87 1.54
CA ASP A 310 -19.83 -17.49 1.17
C ASP A 310 -19.79 -16.12 0.46
N PRO A 311 -19.82 -16.10 -0.89
CA PRO A 311 -19.81 -14.87 -1.67
C PRO A 311 -20.97 -13.92 -1.33
N ILE A 312 -22.14 -14.44 -0.92
CA ILE A 312 -23.29 -13.62 -0.52
C ILE A 312 -23.00 -12.96 0.83
N GLN A 313 -22.40 -13.70 1.77
CA GLN A 313 -21.97 -13.12 3.05
C GLN A 313 -20.88 -12.07 2.83
N HIS A 314 -19.92 -12.33 1.94
CA HIS A 314 -18.87 -11.37 1.57
C HIS A 314 -19.48 -10.06 1.07
N MET A 315 -20.44 -10.12 0.15
CA MET A 315 -21.13 -8.91 -0.37
C MET A 315 -21.91 -8.14 0.70
N LYS A 316 -22.29 -8.78 1.81
CA LYS A 316 -22.99 -8.14 2.94
C LYS A 316 -22.05 -7.49 3.95
N ILE A 317 -20.74 -7.71 3.86
CA ILE A 317 -19.79 -7.08 4.79
C ILE A 317 -19.71 -5.60 4.47
N GLN A 318 -20.12 -4.77 5.43
CA GLN A 318 -20.01 -3.33 5.30
C GLN A 318 -18.53 -2.93 5.22
N GLN A 319 -18.18 -2.23 4.14
CA GLN A 319 -16.85 -1.68 3.94
C GLN A 319 -16.67 -0.42 4.78
N GLN A 320 -15.53 -0.34 5.47
CA GLN A 320 -15.09 0.79 6.27
C GLN A 320 -13.83 1.42 5.67
N SER A 321 -13.47 2.61 6.15
CA SER A 321 -12.24 3.26 5.73
C SER A 321 -11.04 2.70 6.49
N VAL A 322 -9.95 2.36 5.79
CA VAL A 322 -8.69 1.95 6.43
C VAL A 322 -8.11 3.01 7.35
N HIS A 323 -8.47 4.29 7.17
CA HIS A 323 -8.09 5.37 8.07
C HIS A 323 -8.58 5.14 9.50
N GLU A 324 -9.68 4.40 9.67
CA GLU A 324 -10.17 4.01 10.99
C GLU A 324 -9.19 3.06 11.70
N ILE A 325 -8.71 2.01 11.02
CA ILE A 325 -7.70 1.13 11.60
C ILE A 325 -6.42 1.92 11.89
N TYR A 326 -5.91 2.66 10.89
CA TYR A 326 -4.59 3.27 11.00
C TYR A 326 -4.52 4.35 12.09
N SER A 327 -5.62 5.06 12.34
CA SER A 327 -5.70 6.05 13.42
C SER A 327 -5.82 5.43 14.82
N LYS A 328 -6.21 4.15 14.93
CA LYS A 328 -6.53 3.48 16.20
C LYS A 328 -5.62 2.29 16.54
N VAL A 329 -4.82 1.80 15.59
CA VAL A 329 -3.94 0.63 15.77
C VAL A 329 -2.81 0.89 16.78
N ASN A 330 -2.36 2.13 16.90
CA ASN A 330 -1.40 2.53 17.92
C ASN A 330 -2.15 3.10 19.10
N GLU A 331 -1.83 2.70 20.33
CA GLU A 331 -2.42 3.30 21.52
C GLU A 331 -1.92 4.72 21.71
N LYS A 332 -2.82 5.66 22.01
CA LYS A 332 -2.46 7.08 22.11
C LYS A 332 -1.49 7.30 23.27
N GLY A 333 -0.37 7.96 22.98
CA GLY A 333 0.72 8.19 23.93
C GLY A 333 1.72 7.03 24.04
N SER A 334 1.57 5.95 23.28
CA SER A 334 2.62 4.93 23.14
C SER A 334 3.79 5.45 22.29
N LEU A 335 4.96 4.81 22.38
CA LEU A 335 6.09 5.12 21.50
C LEU A 335 5.73 4.91 20.02
N ASP A 336 4.93 3.88 19.71
CA ASP A 336 4.44 3.62 18.36
C ASP A 336 3.56 4.76 17.82
N ASP A 337 2.68 5.33 18.66
CA ASP A 337 1.86 6.50 18.28
C ASP A 337 2.74 7.72 18.01
N VAL A 338 3.84 7.90 18.75
CA VAL A 338 4.79 9.00 18.50
C VAL A 338 5.56 8.81 17.18
N LEU A 339 6.05 7.59 16.93
CA LEU A 339 6.89 7.27 15.77
C LEU A 339 6.09 7.14 14.48
N PHE A 340 4.93 6.50 14.55
CA PHE A 340 4.13 6.07 13.41
C PHE A 340 2.76 6.72 13.40
N LYS A 341 2.64 7.93 13.94
CA LYS A 341 1.39 8.68 13.98
C LYS A 341 0.77 8.74 12.60
N TYR A 342 -0.43 8.19 12.48
CA TYR A 342 -1.13 8.20 11.20
C TYR A 342 -1.52 9.64 10.81
N ASN A 343 -1.11 10.06 9.61
CA ASN A 343 -1.49 11.34 9.04
C ASN A 343 -2.28 11.11 7.74
N TYR A 344 -3.50 11.61 7.74
CA TYR A 344 -4.43 11.48 6.64
C TYR A 344 -4.23 12.52 5.52
N ALA A 345 -3.57 13.65 5.81
CA ALA A 345 -3.46 14.76 4.87
C ALA A 345 -2.76 14.39 3.54
N PRO A 346 -1.62 13.67 3.53
CA PRO A 346 -0.95 13.31 2.28
C PRO A 346 -1.79 12.44 1.36
N TYR A 347 -2.68 11.60 1.91
CA TYR A 347 -3.59 10.77 1.11
C TYR A 347 -4.66 11.64 0.44
N LYS A 348 -5.24 12.60 1.17
CA LYS A 348 -6.19 13.57 0.60
C LYS A 348 -5.59 14.35 -0.57
N GLU A 349 -4.34 14.80 -0.42
CA GLU A 349 -3.62 15.52 -1.47
C GLU A 349 -3.40 14.65 -2.71
N ALA A 350 -2.98 13.39 -2.52
CA ALA A 350 -2.81 12.44 -3.61
C ALA A 350 -4.14 12.18 -4.34
N VAL A 351 -5.22 11.86 -3.62
CA VAL A 351 -6.55 11.64 -4.22
C VAL A 351 -7.02 12.86 -5.00
N LYS A 352 -6.82 14.07 -4.46
CA LYS A 352 -7.19 15.31 -5.14
C LYS A 352 -6.47 15.45 -6.48
N ALA A 353 -5.15 15.25 -6.51
CA ALA A 353 -4.36 15.37 -7.73
C ALA A 353 -4.71 14.29 -8.75
N ARG A 354 -4.88 13.04 -8.30
CA ARG A 354 -5.17 11.89 -9.16
C ARG A 354 -6.58 11.89 -9.76
N ASN A 355 -7.52 12.64 -9.18
CA ASN A 355 -8.88 12.76 -9.72
C ASN A 355 -9.06 13.91 -10.71
N ILE A 356 -8.03 14.72 -10.96
CA ILE A 356 -8.05 15.68 -12.05
C ILE A 356 -8.02 14.90 -13.37
N GLN A 357 -8.93 15.22 -14.28
CA GLN A 357 -8.99 14.59 -15.60
C GLN A 357 -7.81 15.07 -16.45
N ILE A 358 -7.22 14.16 -17.22
CA ILE A 358 -6.16 14.51 -18.18
C ILE A 358 -6.84 15.06 -19.43
N ASP A 359 -6.45 16.26 -19.84
CA ASP A 359 -6.84 16.82 -21.14
C ASP A 359 -5.81 16.40 -22.19
N PHE A 360 -6.18 15.41 -23.01
CA PHE A 360 -5.33 14.92 -24.11
C PHE A 360 -5.40 15.80 -25.36
N GLY A 361 -6.32 16.78 -25.46
CA GLY A 361 -6.50 17.61 -26.65
C GLY A 361 -6.62 16.82 -27.97
N ASN A 362 -6.07 17.37 -29.07
CA ASN A 362 -5.93 16.70 -30.38
C ASN A 362 -4.47 16.24 -30.64
N SER A 363 -3.78 15.80 -29.60
CA SER A 363 -2.33 15.93 -29.45
C SER A 363 -1.44 14.97 -30.25
N GLY A 364 -2.00 13.94 -30.90
CA GLY A 364 -1.21 12.83 -31.42
C GLY A 364 -0.39 12.13 -30.32
N PHE A 365 -0.83 12.23 -29.06
CA PHE A 365 -0.20 11.60 -27.92
C PHE A 365 -0.42 10.09 -27.93
N GLU A 366 0.63 9.34 -27.60
CA GLU A 366 0.60 7.88 -27.57
C GLU A 366 0.91 7.34 -26.17
N PHE A 367 0.10 6.37 -25.74
CA PHE A 367 0.29 5.65 -24.49
C PHE A 367 0.59 4.17 -24.75
N TYR A 368 1.67 3.71 -24.12
CA TYR A 368 2.08 2.31 -24.08
C TYR A 368 2.20 1.88 -22.62
N SER A 369 1.84 0.62 -22.34
CA SER A 369 1.98 0.04 -21.00
C SER A 369 2.51 -1.38 -21.06
N ILE A 370 3.44 -1.72 -20.17
CA ILE A 370 3.88 -3.09 -19.88
C ILE A 370 3.28 -3.49 -18.54
N VAL A 371 2.44 -4.52 -18.58
CA VAL A 371 1.73 -5.08 -17.44
C VAL A 371 2.39 -6.40 -17.05
N GLY A 372 3.09 -6.39 -15.91
CA GLY A 372 3.72 -7.59 -15.36
C GLY A 372 2.69 -8.56 -14.78
N VAL A 373 2.81 -9.84 -15.13
CA VAL A 373 1.92 -10.93 -14.71
C VAL A 373 2.69 -12.21 -14.39
N GLY A 374 2.00 -13.23 -13.89
CA GLY A 374 2.55 -14.57 -13.63
C GLY A 374 3.20 -14.72 -12.26
N THR A 375 3.14 -13.69 -11.41
CA THR A 375 3.65 -13.72 -10.04
C THR A 375 2.50 -13.52 -9.05
N ASN A 376 2.40 -14.43 -8.07
CA ASN A 376 1.43 -14.29 -6.97
C ASN A 376 1.66 -12.98 -6.24
N THR A 377 0.69 -12.08 -6.36
CA THR A 377 0.75 -10.73 -5.82
C THR A 377 -0.31 -10.59 -4.73
N PRO A 378 0.03 -10.11 -3.52
CA PRO A 378 -0.96 -9.89 -2.47
C PRO A 378 -2.08 -8.96 -2.97
N LEU A 379 -3.32 -9.40 -2.85
CA LEU A 379 -4.54 -8.66 -3.16
C LEU A 379 -5.15 -8.12 -1.87
N HIS A 380 -5.51 -9.02 -0.95
CA HIS A 380 -6.10 -8.66 0.33
C HIS A 380 -5.21 -9.05 1.49
N VAL A 381 -5.39 -8.37 2.62
CA VAL A 381 -4.78 -8.70 3.92
C VAL A 381 -5.85 -9.25 4.83
N VAL A 382 -5.58 -10.38 5.48
CA VAL A 382 -6.55 -11.09 6.31
C VAL A 382 -5.95 -11.38 7.68
N PHE A 383 -6.51 -10.75 8.71
CA PHE A 383 -6.22 -11.04 10.11
C PHE A 383 -7.24 -12.07 10.61
N SER A 384 -6.81 -13.34 10.62
CA SER A 384 -7.69 -14.48 10.89
C SER A 384 -7.90 -14.80 12.36
N ASN A 385 -7.17 -14.16 13.28
CA ASN A 385 -7.40 -14.34 14.71
C ASN A 385 -8.30 -13.22 15.26
N PRO A 386 -9.42 -13.54 15.92
CA PRO A 386 -10.32 -12.54 16.47
C PRO A 386 -9.62 -11.55 17.42
N VAL A 387 -9.87 -10.26 17.21
CA VAL A 387 -9.35 -9.17 18.03
C VAL A 387 -10.42 -8.53 18.92
N SER A 388 -10.02 -8.01 20.07
CA SER A 388 -10.88 -7.23 20.98
C SER A 388 -10.75 -5.71 20.78
N ASN A 389 -9.70 -5.26 20.09
CA ASN A 389 -9.45 -3.87 19.70
C ASN A 389 -8.46 -3.84 18.52
N TYR A 390 -8.22 -2.66 17.94
CA TYR A 390 -7.33 -2.55 16.78
C TYR A 390 -5.85 -2.80 17.09
N SER A 391 -5.37 -2.57 18.32
CA SER A 391 -3.94 -2.67 18.61
C SER A 391 -3.44 -4.12 18.68
N GLU A 392 -4.32 -5.07 18.99
CA GLU A 392 -4.05 -6.52 18.90
C GLU A 392 -3.66 -6.97 17.48
N LEU A 393 -4.00 -6.21 16.42
CA LEU A 393 -3.59 -6.52 15.05
C LEU A 393 -2.06 -6.47 14.86
N LYS A 394 -1.36 -5.65 15.67
CA LYS A 394 0.11 -5.51 15.62
C LYS A 394 0.86 -6.78 16.00
N ASP A 395 0.15 -7.72 16.63
CA ASP A 395 0.72 -8.93 17.21
C ASP A 395 0.42 -10.17 16.35
N GLN A 396 -0.26 -9.99 15.22
CA GLN A 396 -0.71 -11.07 14.35
C GLN A 396 0.03 -11.06 13.01
N GLN A 397 0.37 -12.25 12.52
CA GLN A 397 0.84 -12.42 11.15
C GLN A 397 -0.39 -12.47 10.23
N PRO A 398 -0.57 -11.52 9.30
CA PRO A 398 -1.68 -11.61 8.38
C PRO A 398 -1.46 -12.71 7.34
N HIS A 399 -2.56 -13.24 6.83
CA HIS A 399 -2.60 -14.01 5.59
C HIS A 399 -2.90 -13.09 4.41
N TYR A 400 -2.50 -13.50 3.22
CA TYR A 400 -2.85 -12.79 1.99
C TYR A 400 -3.76 -13.63 1.12
N VAL A 401 -4.75 -12.97 0.52
CA VAL A 401 -5.32 -13.48 -0.73
C VAL A 401 -4.38 -13.06 -1.82
N MET A 402 -3.94 -14.00 -2.65
CA MET A 402 -3.07 -13.71 -3.78
C MET A 402 -3.89 -13.58 -5.06
N ALA A 403 -3.45 -12.72 -5.97
CA ALA A 403 -3.96 -12.65 -7.33
C ALA A 403 -2.80 -12.45 -8.31
N ASP A 404 -3.11 -12.37 -9.60
CA ASP A 404 -2.10 -12.23 -10.64
C ASP A 404 -1.52 -10.82 -10.73
N GLY A 405 -0.21 -10.74 -10.96
CA GLY A 405 0.55 -9.50 -11.05
C GLY A 405 2.05 -9.77 -11.15
N ASP A 406 2.85 -8.78 -10.77
CA ASP A 406 4.32 -8.81 -10.87
C ASP A 406 5.02 -9.05 -9.52
N GLY A 407 4.26 -9.39 -8.47
CA GLY A 407 4.72 -9.58 -7.09
C GLY A 407 4.59 -8.33 -6.22
N THR A 408 4.41 -7.15 -6.81
CA THR A 408 4.24 -5.87 -6.11
C THR A 408 2.93 -5.18 -6.49
N VAL A 409 2.61 -5.19 -7.78
CA VAL A 409 1.47 -4.52 -8.42
C VAL A 409 0.59 -5.59 -9.06
N LEU A 410 -0.71 -5.50 -8.78
CA LEU A 410 -1.71 -6.39 -9.39
C LEU A 410 -1.87 -6.05 -10.86
N ALA A 411 -2.11 -7.06 -11.70
CA ALA A 411 -2.39 -6.85 -13.12
C ALA A 411 -3.59 -5.91 -13.32
N THR A 412 -4.63 -6.06 -12.48
CA THR A 412 -5.81 -5.19 -12.48
C THR A 412 -5.48 -3.74 -12.12
N SER A 413 -4.50 -3.51 -11.25
CA SER A 413 -4.03 -2.16 -10.89
C SER A 413 -3.20 -1.54 -12.01
N ALA A 414 -2.33 -2.31 -12.66
CA ALA A 414 -1.53 -1.83 -13.78
C ALA A 414 -2.35 -1.55 -15.06
N LEU A 415 -3.55 -2.12 -15.17
CA LEU A 415 -4.52 -1.85 -16.23
C LEU A 415 -5.51 -0.72 -15.90
N ALA A 416 -5.44 -0.13 -14.69
CA ALA A 416 -6.39 0.89 -14.22
C ALA A 416 -5.93 2.32 -14.56
N ASP A 417 -5.28 2.49 -15.70
CA ASP A 417 -4.68 3.75 -16.14
C ASP A 417 -5.72 4.86 -16.44
N GLU A 418 -6.94 4.47 -16.83
CA GLU A 418 -8.03 5.37 -17.26
C GLU A 418 -7.72 6.19 -18.53
N TYR A 419 -6.68 5.84 -19.29
CA TYR A 419 -6.38 6.46 -20.57
C TYR A 419 -7.39 5.98 -21.61
N PRO A 420 -7.96 6.90 -22.40
CA PRO A 420 -9.00 6.57 -23.36
C PRO A 420 -8.42 5.78 -24.54
N ASP A 421 -9.19 4.87 -25.13
CA ASP A 421 -8.67 3.93 -26.13
C ASP A 421 -8.09 4.62 -27.38
N GLU A 422 -8.49 5.86 -27.65
CA GLU A 422 -7.99 6.66 -28.78
C GLU A 422 -6.50 7.04 -28.64
N VAL A 423 -5.96 7.11 -27.41
CA VAL A 423 -4.54 7.40 -27.17
C VAL A 423 -3.73 6.16 -26.81
N VAL A 424 -4.40 5.05 -26.49
CA VAL A 424 -3.74 3.82 -26.08
C VAL A 424 -3.31 3.05 -27.33
N VAL A 425 -2.00 2.99 -27.56
CA VAL A 425 -1.46 2.19 -28.67
C VAL A 425 -1.37 0.72 -28.27
N GLU A 426 -0.80 0.42 -27.09
CA GLU A 426 -0.68 -0.97 -26.62
C GLU A 426 -0.63 -1.09 -25.09
N ARG A 427 -1.28 -2.14 -24.57
CA ARG A 427 -1.09 -2.66 -23.21
C ARG A 427 -0.51 -4.07 -23.33
N ARG A 428 0.81 -4.19 -23.26
CA ARG A 428 1.55 -5.46 -23.43
C ARG A 428 1.59 -6.23 -22.13
N ILE A 429 1.15 -7.48 -22.17
CA ILE A 429 1.20 -8.40 -21.05
C ILE A 429 2.54 -9.14 -21.07
N ALA A 430 3.33 -9.01 -20.01
CA ALA A 430 4.64 -9.63 -19.89
C ALA A 430 4.75 -10.47 -18.62
N GLN A 431 5.31 -11.68 -18.74
CA GLN A 431 5.59 -12.51 -17.57
C GLN A 431 6.89 -12.06 -16.92
N VAL A 432 6.81 -11.12 -15.99
CA VAL A 432 7.97 -10.49 -15.37
C VAL A 432 7.66 -10.11 -13.93
N GLN A 433 8.68 -10.15 -13.07
CA GLN A 433 8.58 -9.63 -11.70
C GLN A 433 8.86 -8.13 -11.67
N HIS A 434 8.29 -7.44 -10.69
CA HIS A 434 8.26 -5.99 -10.61
C HIS A 434 9.62 -5.31 -10.82
N PHE A 435 10.65 -5.78 -10.11
CA PHE A 435 12.01 -5.23 -10.18
C PHE A 435 12.82 -5.78 -11.35
N GLN A 436 12.46 -6.96 -11.86
CA GLN A 436 13.10 -7.54 -13.04
C GLN A 436 12.69 -6.79 -14.31
N ALA A 437 11.52 -6.15 -14.32
CA ALA A 437 10.98 -5.48 -15.50
C ALA A 437 11.90 -4.42 -16.13
N VAL A 438 12.72 -3.74 -15.32
CA VAL A 438 13.67 -2.72 -15.82
C VAL A 438 15.04 -3.28 -16.20
N GLY A 439 15.30 -4.55 -15.92
CA GLY A 439 16.57 -5.24 -16.22
C GLY A 439 16.42 -6.48 -17.10
N ASP A 440 15.20 -6.84 -17.50
CA ASP A 440 14.94 -8.02 -18.32
C ASP A 440 15.20 -7.71 -19.79
N ASN A 441 16.24 -8.34 -20.35
CA ASN A 441 16.62 -8.25 -21.77
C ASN A 441 15.44 -8.47 -22.72
N ASN A 442 14.47 -9.31 -22.36
CA ASN A 442 13.32 -9.60 -23.21
C ASN A 442 12.34 -8.42 -23.31
N LEU A 443 12.37 -7.49 -22.35
CA LEU A 443 11.55 -6.27 -22.40
C LEU A 443 12.23 -5.13 -23.13
N TRP A 444 13.55 -5.21 -23.39
CA TRP A 444 14.23 -4.14 -24.14
C TRP A 444 13.77 -4.10 -25.59
N ASP A 445 13.46 -5.25 -26.20
CA ASP A 445 12.84 -5.28 -27.53
C ASP A 445 11.47 -4.58 -27.52
N ASP A 446 10.68 -4.79 -26.46
CA ASP A 446 9.39 -4.12 -26.28
C ASP A 446 9.59 -2.60 -26.09
N LEU A 447 10.59 -2.20 -25.29
CA LEU A 447 10.89 -0.79 -25.04
C LEU A 447 11.45 -0.10 -26.27
N ASP A 448 12.28 -0.76 -27.07
CA ASP A 448 12.76 -0.22 -28.34
C ASP A 448 11.62 -0.07 -29.34
N GLU A 449 10.69 -1.03 -29.41
CA GLU A 449 9.48 -0.89 -30.23
C GLU A 449 8.65 0.31 -29.76
N PHE A 450 8.43 0.44 -28.45
CA PHE A 450 7.62 1.52 -27.89
C PHE A 450 8.29 2.88 -27.99
N ILE A 451 9.61 2.98 -27.81
CA ILE A 451 10.32 4.26 -27.74
C ILE A 451 10.81 4.70 -29.12
N LEU A 452 11.38 3.77 -29.90
CA LEU A 452 12.07 4.07 -31.16
C LEU A 452 11.24 3.76 -32.41
N ASP A 453 10.02 3.21 -32.24
CA ASP A 453 9.15 2.76 -33.32
C ASP A 453 9.82 1.69 -34.22
N VAL A 454 10.77 0.93 -33.66
CA VAL A 454 11.49 -0.15 -34.34
C VAL A 454 10.71 -1.44 -34.24
N LYS A 455 10.30 -2.01 -35.39
CA LYS A 455 9.60 -3.31 -35.42
C LYS A 455 10.60 -4.46 -35.37
N TYR A 456 10.64 -5.17 -34.25
CA TYR A 456 11.34 -6.44 -34.15
C TYR A 456 10.47 -7.60 -34.67
N PRO A 457 11.06 -8.70 -35.16
CA PRO A 457 10.32 -9.93 -35.42
C PRO A 457 9.67 -10.38 -34.11
N LYS A 458 8.33 -10.41 -34.05
CA LYS A 458 7.61 -10.79 -32.83
C LYS A 458 8.12 -12.16 -32.36
N SER A 459 8.72 -12.21 -31.17
CA SER A 459 8.85 -13.47 -30.45
C SER A 459 7.44 -14.07 -30.31
N PRO A 460 7.26 -15.40 -30.40
CA PRO A 460 5.94 -16.01 -30.33
C PRO A 460 5.25 -15.51 -29.07
N SER A 461 4.19 -14.72 -29.25
CA SER A 461 3.60 -13.95 -28.17
C SER A 461 3.20 -14.89 -27.04
N LEU A 462 3.75 -14.62 -25.85
CA LEU A 462 3.40 -15.29 -24.61
C LEU A 462 1.87 -15.34 -24.38
N SER A 463 1.10 -14.43 -25.01
CA SER A 463 -0.35 -14.43 -25.03
C SER A 463 -0.96 -15.81 -25.37
N SER A 464 -0.46 -16.53 -26.38
CA SER A 464 -1.05 -17.83 -26.75
C SER A 464 -0.81 -18.95 -25.71
N THR A 465 0.24 -18.81 -24.89
CA THR A 465 0.69 -19.84 -23.94
C THR A 465 0.23 -19.54 -22.51
N LEU A 466 0.11 -18.26 -22.14
CA LEU A 466 -0.34 -17.82 -20.81
C LEU A 466 -1.81 -18.16 -20.53
N PHE A 467 -2.66 -18.21 -21.57
CA PHE A 467 -4.11 -18.45 -21.42
C PHE A 467 -4.52 -19.93 -21.45
N ARG A 468 -3.60 -20.84 -21.78
CA ARG A 468 -3.88 -22.29 -21.79
C ARG A 468 -3.66 -22.98 -20.44
N LYS A 469 -2.93 -22.35 -19.51
CA LYS A 469 -2.75 -22.82 -18.12
C LYS A 469 -3.66 -22.03 -17.21
#